data_AF-A0A1S2R6W6-F1
#
_entry.id   AF-A0A1S2R6W6-F1
#
_cell.length_a   1.000
_cell.length_b   1.000
_cell.length_c   1.000
_cell.angle_alpha   90.00
_cell.angle_beta   90.00
_cell.angle_gamma   90.00
#
_symmetry.space_group_name_H-M   'P 1'
#
loop_
_entity.id
_entity.type
_entity.pdbx_description
1 polymer ?
#
loop_
_entity_poly.entity_id
_entity_poly.type
_entity_poly.pdbx_seq_one_letter_code
_entity_poly.pdbx_strand_id
1 'polypeptide(L)'
;MNAMQEKLFLELRQTKEEIEYSLKGKSKQEWITSILEEELADINLAMEKMEKGQYGQCEISGELLPDDLLRMIPTLKTTKDSESLVKYYKKPINSSF
;
A
#
# COMPACT_ATOMS: atom_id res chain seq x y z
N MET A 1 4.21 16.67 -2.91
CA MET A 1 3.26 15.59 -3.25
C MET A 1 2.28 16.09 -4.30
N ASN A 2 1.70 15.19 -5.09
CA ASN A 2 0.60 15.52 -6.00
C ASN A 2 -0.76 15.25 -5.33
N ALA A 3 -1.87 15.70 -5.94
CA ALA A 3 -3.21 15.58 -5.37
C ALA A 3 -3.64 14.11 -5.10
N MET A 4 -3.18 13.16 -5.91
CA MET A 4 -3.43 11.73 -5.66
C MET A 4 -2.69 11.26 -4.41
N GLN A 5 -1.40 11.58 -4.30
CA GLN A 5 -0.58 11.20 -3.15
C GLN A 5 -1.10 11.82 -1.85
N GLU A 6 -1.57 13.08 -1.88
CA GLU A 6 -2.18 13.73 -0.72
C GLU A 6 -3.42 12.99 -0.24
N LYS A 7 -4.30 12.58 -1.17
CA LYS A 7 -5.48 11.78 -0.84
C LYS A 7 -5.07 10.44 -0.20
N LEU A 8 -4.16 9.70 -0.83
CA LEU A 8 -3.69 8.41 -0.32
C LEU A 8 -3.01 8.56 1.05
N PHE A 9 -2.26 9.63 1.26
CA PHE A 9 -1.61 9.90 2.54
C PHE A 9 -2.62 10.07 3.68
N LEU A 10 -3.72 10.80 3.42
CA LEU A 10 -4.80 10.96 4.41
C LEU A 10 -5.50 9.63 4.71
N GLU A 11 -5.77 8.82 3.69
CA GLU A 11 -6.38 7.49 3.84
C GLU A 11 -5.46 6.56 4.66
N LEU A 12 -4.17 6.49 4.30
CA LEU A 12 -3.16 5.70 5.02
C LEU A 12 -3.02 6.12 6.48
N ARG A 13 -3.02 7.44 6.75
CA ARG A 13 -2.95 7.96 8.12
C ARG A 13 -4.16 7.53 8.95
N GLN A 14 -5.36 7.59 8.37
CA GLN A 14 -6.56 7.12 9.06
C GLN A 14 -6.46 5.62 9.37
N THR A 15 -6.09 4.80 8.38
CA THR A 15 -5.93 3.35 8.58
C THR A 15 -4.87 3.02 9.62
N LYS A 16 -3.76 3.77 9.65
CA LYS A 16 -2.74 3.66 10.70
C LYS A 16 -3.34 3.86 12.10
N GLU A 17 -4.09 4.93 12.30
CA GLU A 17 -4.71 5.24 13.61
C GLU A 17 -5.69 4.13 14.04
N GLU A 18 -6.45 3.56 13.10
CA GLU A 18 -7.38 2.44 13.32
C GLU A 18 -6.64 1.15 13.73
N ILE A 19 -5.53 0.83 13.07
CA ILE A 19 -4.70 -0.34 13.38
C ILE A 19 -4.01 -0.17 14.74
N GLU A 20 -3.41 0.99 15.00
CA GLU A 20 -2.78 1.30 16.29
C GLU A 20 -3.79 1.22 17.45
N TYR A 21 -5.01 1.71 17.24
CA TYR A 21 -6.09 1.56 18.22
C TYR A 21 -6.45 0.09 18.45
N SER A 22 -6.59 -0.68 17.36
CA SER A 22 -6.94 -2.11 17.42
C SER A 22 -5.87 -2.94 18.16
N LEU A 23 -4.60 -2.58 18.03
CA LEU A 23 -3.48 -3.27 18.68
C LEU A 23 -3.42 -3.03 20.21
N LYS A 24 -3.89 -1.89 20.73
CA LYS A 24 -3.82 -1.57 22.17
C LYS A 24 -4.53 -2.58 23.08
N GLY A 25 -5.54 -3.28 22.56
CA GLY A 25 -6.34 -4.25 23.31
C GLY A 25 -6.01 -5.71 23.02
N LYS A 26 -5.04 -6.00 22.14
CA LYS A 26 -4.77 -7.37 21.65
C LYS A 26 -3.60 -8.04 22.34
N SER A 27 -3.69 -9.35 22.50
CA SER A 27 -2.55 -10.18 22.95
C SER A 27 -1.58 -10.43 21.80
N LYS A 28 -0.27 -10.45 22.10
CA LYS A 28 0.79 -10.80 21.13
C LYS A 28 0.70 -12.22 20.58
N GLN A 29 -0.10 -13.10 21.20
CA GLN A 29 -0.26 -14.49 20.79
C GLN A 29 -1.37 -14.71 19.74
N GLU A 30 -2.13 -13.67 19.39
CA GLU A 30 -3.13 -13.77 18.33
C GLU A 30 -2.48 -13.65 16.95
N TRP A 31 -2.77 -14.58 16.03
CA TRP A 31 -2.26 -14.55 14.66
C TRP A 31 -2.57 -13.23 13.91
N ILE A 32 -3.70 -12.60 14.26
CA ILE A 32 -4.10 -11.31 13.67
C ILE A 32 -3.20 -10.16 14.12
N THR A 33 -2.59 -10.24 15.31
CA THR A 33 -1.67 -9.20 15.81
C THR A 33 -0.47 -9.07 14.90
N SER A 34 0.14 -10.19 14.48
CA SER A 34 1.27 -10.17 13.54
C SER A 34 0.91 -9.56 12.18
N ILE A 35 -0.29 -9.88 11.65
CA ILE A 35 -0.76 -9.30 10.39
C ILE A 35 -0.97 -7.79 10.51
N LEU A 36 -1.55 -7.33 11.62
CA LEU A 36 -1.75 -5.91 11.87
C LEU A 36 -0.42 -5.15 12.06
N GLU A 37 0.56 -5.77 12.70
CA GLU A 37 1.91 -5.21 12.84
C GLU A 37 2.63 -5.12 11.48
N GLU A 38 2.50 -6.13 10.62
CA GLU A 38 3.04 -6.13 9.25
C GLU A 38 2.36 -5.05 8.38
N GLU A 39 1.03 -4.96 8.41
CA GLU A 39 0.29 -3.93 7.67
C GLU A 39 0.69 -2.51 8.15
N LEU A 40 0.83 -2.32 9.47
CA LEU A 40 1.29 -1.05 10.04
C LEU A 40 2.71 -0.69 9.58
N ALA A 41 3.61 -1.66 9.47
CA ALA A 41 4.96 -1.43 8.94
C ALA A 41 4.91 -0.98 7.47
N ASP A 42 4.05 -1.60 6.67
CA ASP A 42 3.88 -1.30 5.25
C ASP A 42 3.29 0.10 5.03
N ILE A 43 2.27 0.47 5.82
CA ILE A 43 1.68 1.81 5.82
C ILE A 43 2.72 2.87 6.20
N ASN A 44 3.48 2.65 7.29
CA ASN A 44 4.49 3.62 7.73
C ASN A 44 5.57 3.83 6.66
N LEU A 45 6.03 2.75 6.02
CA LEU A 45 7.01 2.83 4.94
C LEU A 45 6.47 3.57 3.71
N ALA A 46 5.20 3.32 3.34
CA ALA A 46 4.56 4.02 2.24
C ALA A 46 4.45 5.53 2.51
N MET A 47 4.03 5.92 3.72
CA MET A 47 3.96 7.33 4.14
C MET A 47 5.35 7.99 4.14
N GLU A 48 6.38 7.32 4.67
CA GLU A 48 7.75 7.83 4.67
C GLU A 48 8.27 8.08 3.25
N LYS A 49 7.98 7.18 2.30
CA LYS A 49 8.33 7.37 0.89
C LYS A 49 7.60 8.55 0.26
N MET A 50 6.35 8.81 0.64
CA MET A 50 5.61 9.98 0.16
C MET A 50 6.27 11.28 0.63
N GLU A 51 6.67 11.34 1.90
CA GLU A 51 7.36 12.49 2.47
C GLU A 51 8.74 12.73 1.84
N LYS A 52 9.48 11.66 1.55
CA LYS A 52 10.79 11.71 0.87
C LYS A 52 10.71 11.92 -0.64
N GLY A 53 9.52 11.91 -1.24
CA GLY A 53 9.34 12.00 -2.69
C GLY A 53 9.77 10.75 -3.46
N GLN A 54 9.89 9.61 -2.79
CA GLN A 54 10.28 8.30 -3.34
C GLN A 54 9.09 7.38 -3.59
N TYR A 55 7.86 7.86 -3.33
CA TYR A 55 6.65 7.07 -3.52
C TYR A 55 6.43 6.68 -4.98
N GLY A 56 6.04 5.42 -5.20
CA GLY A 56 5.85 4.84 -6.52
C GLY A 56 7.13 4.35 -7.19
N GLN A 57 8.26 4.27 -6.47
CA GLN A 57 9.49 3.63 -6.96
C GLN A 57 9.62 2.22 -6.39
N CYS A 58 9.97 1.27 -7.27
CA CYS A 58 10.27 -0.11 -6.91
C CYS A 58 11.48 -0.16 -5.98
N GLU A 59 11.33 -0.82 -4.82
CA GLU A 59 12.40 -0.92 -3.81
C GLU A 59 13.64 -1.71 -4.29
N ILE A 60 13.49 -2.52 -5.34
CA ILE A 60 14.55 -3.39 -5.86
C ILE A 60 15.22 -2.75 -7.09
N SER A 61 14.43 -2.36 -8.09
CA SER A 61 14.95 -1.86 -9.37
C SER A 61 15.05 -0.34 -9.45
N GLY A 62 14.33 0.40 -8.59
CA GLY A 62 14.21 1.85 -8.67
C GLY A 62 13.28 2.35 -9.79
N GLU A 63 12.71 1.45 -10.60
CA GLU A 63 11.77 1.80 -11.66
C GLU A 63 10.42 2.27 -11.09
N LEU A 64 9.64 2.99 -11.91
CA LEU A 64 8.31 3.43 -11.52
C LEU A 64 7.33 2.25 -11.47
N LEU A 65 6.58 2.16 -10.38
CA LEU A 65 5.47 1.24 -10.20
C LEU A 65 4.23 1.76 -10.94
N PRO A 66 3.31 0.87 -11.36
CA PRO A 66 2.12 1.29 -12.10
C PRO A 66 1.17 2.15 -11.26
N ASP A 67 0.85 3.36 -11.72
CA ASP A 67 -0.04 4.30 -11.02
C ASP A 67 -1.43 3.70 -10.72
N ASP A 68 -2.00 2.94 -11.65
CA ASP A 68 -3.31 2.30 -11.45
C ASP A 68 -3.29 1.32 -10.28
N LEU A 69 -2.19 0.58 -10.10
CA LEU A 69 -2.03 -0.32 -8.97
C LEU A 69 -1.78 0.45 -7.69
N LEU A 70 -0.98 1.52 -7.71
CA LEU A 70 -0.75 2.38 -6.53
C LEU A 70 -2.04 3.05 -6.03
N ARG A 71 -2.97 3.38 -6.94
CA ARG A 71 -4.31 3.88 -6.56
C ARG A 71 -5.16 2.85 -5.83
N MET A 72 -4.95 1.56 -6.08
CA MET A 72 -5.70 0.46 -5.46
C MET A 72 -4.99 -0.11 -4.24
N ILE A 73 -3.66 -0.18 -4.27
CA ILE A 73 -2.79 -0.79 -3.27
C ILE A 73 -1.66 0.21 -2.99
N PRO A 74 -1.90 1.18 -2.09
CA PRO A 74 -0.96 2.27 -1.85
C PRO A 74 0.34 1.81 -1.16
N THR A 75 0.37 0.59 -0.61
CA THR A 75 1.53 -0.04 0.04
C THR A 75 2.39 -0.89 -0.90
N LEU A 76 2.11 -0.89 -2.21
CA LEU A 76 2.87 -1.64 -3.21
C LEU A 76 4.37 -1.28 -3.22
N LYS A 77 5.25 -2.30 -3.19
CA LYS A 77 6.70 -2.10 -2.99
C LYS A 77 7.55 -2.42 -4.21
N THR A 78 7.20 -3.45 -4.98
CA THR A 78 8.07 -3.96 -6.04
C THR A 78 7.33 -4.23 -7.36
N THR A 79 8.09 -4.23 -8.45
CA THR A 79 7.59 -4.65 -9.77
C THR A 79 7.10 -6.10 -9.74
N LYS A 80 7.74 -6.97 -8.95
CA LYS A 80 7.32 -8.37 -8.78
C LYS A 80 5.94 -8.49 -8.12
N ASP A 81 5.63 -7.63 -7.17
CA ASP A 81 4.30 -7.57 -6.56
C ASP A 81 3.26 -7.17 -7.62
N SER A 82 3.60 -6.17 -8.44
CA SER A 82 2.77 -5.71 -9.56
C SER A 82 2.47 -6.84 -10.55
N GLU A 83 3.49 -7.57 -10.99
CA GLU A 83 3.35 -8.73 -11.89
C GLU A 83 2.50 -9.84 -11.29
N SER A 84 2.65 -10.08 -9.98
CA SER A 84 1.87 -11.09 -9.26
C SER A 84 0.40 -10.70 -9.20
N LEU A 85 0.11 -9.43 -8.90
CA LEU A 85 -1.26 -8.90 -8.87
C LEU A 85 -1.94 -8.97 -10.23
N VAL A 86 -1.24 -8.61 -11.31
CA VAL A 86 -1.78 -8.63 -12.67
C VAL A 86 -2.29 -10.02 -13.08
N LYS A 87 -1.70 -11.11 -12.57
CA LYS A 87 -2.15 -12.49 -12.85
C LYS A 87 -3.53 -12.79 -12.26
N TYR A 88 -3.88 -12.17 -11.14
CA TYR A 88 -5.16 -12.34 -10.46
C TYR A 88 -6.16 -11.24 -10.80
N TYR A 89 -5.68 -10.13 -11.34
CA TYR A 89 -6.49 -9.00 -11.74
C TYR A 89 -7.33 -9.36 -12.98
N LYS A 90 -8.63 -9.62 -12.78
CA LYS A 90 -9.58 -9.81 -13.87
C LYS A 90 -9.86 -8.47 -14.53
N LYS A 91 -9.01 -8.08 -15.49
CA LYS A 91 -9.28 -6.88 -16.31
C LYS A 91 -10.65 -7.05 -16.96
N PRO A 92 -11.58 -6.09 -16.78
CA PRO A 92 -12.81 -6.12 -17.55
C PRO A 92 -12.44 -6.10 -19.03
N ILE A 93 -13.09 -6.96 -19.81
CA ILE A 93 -12.97 -6.88 -21.27
C ILE A 93 -13.58 -5.53 -21.62
N ASN A 94 -12.76 -4.56 -22.01
CA ASN A 94 -13.27 -3.33 -22.61
C ASN A 94 -14.04 -3.75 -23.86
N SER A 95 -15.36 -3.80 -23.77
CA SER A 95 -16.21 -3.95 -24.93
C SER A 95 -16.22 -2.58 -25.62
N SER A 96 -15.18 -2.31 -26.39
CA SER A 96 -15.25 -1.28 -27.42
C SER A 96 -16.19 -1.79 -28.51
N PHE A 97 -17.48 -1.67 -28.27
CA PHE A 97 -18.55 -1.78 -29.27
C PHE A 97 -19.34 -0.47 -29.25
#